data_AF-A0A936PUU4-F1
#
_entry.id   AF-A0A936PUU4-F1
#
_cell.length_a   1.000
_cell.length_b   1.000
_cell.length_c   1.000
_cell.angle_alpha   90.00
_cell.angle_beta   90.00
_cell.angle_gamma   90.00
#
_symmetry.space_group_name_H-M   'P 1'
#
loop_
_entity.id
_entity.type
_entity.pdbx_description
1 polymer ?
#
loop_
_entity_poly.entity_id
_entity_poly.type
_entity_poly.pdbx_seq_one_letter_code
_entity_poly.pdbx_strand_id
1 'polypeptide(L)'
;MTTILGKSIRQNSDLRAHRLALAQHPNVYEEDLPRLPETLASHLKNAGFTGAATRAAQPLVQKMVLLLFDAQTRRPLFHVESDLPFCWNAPLHWDTNYIRYEWGHLRSRNQNTDAEDPTNLALCSARCNQHVQTSMDIDEVRDWLRGSRIADRIDDVLSRRARLFGSTEWTSLIEELRLLKSSRGVKSK
;
A
#
# COMPACT_ATOMS: atom_id res chain seq x y z
N MET A 1 -24.03 -34.56 25.97
CA MET A 1 -23.98 -33.39 25.06
C MET A 1 -23.29 -32.25 25.77
N THR A 2 -22.02 -32.01 25.49
CA THR A 2 -21.35 -30.77 25.91
C THR A 2 -20.31 -30.40 24.86
N THR A 3 -20.75 -29.61 23.89
CA THR A 3 -19.89 -28.98 22.89
C THR A 3 -19.21 -27.79 23.55
N ILE A 4 -17.91 -27.87 23.80
CA ILE A 4 -17.12 -26.71 24.19
C ILE A 4 -16.66 -26.02 22.91
N LEU A 5 -17.27 -24.87 22.62
CA LEU A 5 -16.93 -23.97 21.53
C LEU A 5 -15.45 -23.56 21.61
N GLY A 6 -14.74 -23.80 20.49
CA GLY A 6 -13.32 -23.53 20.33
C GLY A 6 -12.99 -22.05 20.54
N LYS A 7 -12.10 -21.79 21.51
CA LYS A 7 -11.30 -20.57 21.52
C LYS A 7 -10.20 -20.74 20.48
N SER A 8 -10.30 -19.99 19.39
CA SER A 8 -9.20 -19.80 18.42
C SER A 8 -7.96 -19.33 19.19
N ILE A 9 -6.92 -20.17 19.19
CA ILE A 9 -5.60 -19.83 19.73
C ILE A 9 -5.06 -18.73 18.82
N ARG A 10 -4.84 -17.51 19.35
CA ARG A 10 -4.07 -16.49 18.63
C ARG A 10 -2.70 -17.09 18.33
N GLN A 11 -2.44 -17.46 17.07
CA GLN A 11 -1.24 -18.22 16.72
C GLN A 11 0.07 -17.42 16.83
N ASN A 12 0.02 -16.11 17.05
CA ASN A 12 1.20 -15.27 17.28
C ASN A 12 0.99 -14.39 18.52
N SER A 13 1.50 -14.83 19.67
CA SER A 13 1.33 -14.12 20.95
C SER A 13 2.22 -12.89 21.10
N ASP A 14 3.29 -12.79 20.32
CA ASP A 14 4.24 -11.68 20.34
C ASP A 14 4.79 -11.32 18.94
N LEU A 15 5.51 -10.20 18.86
CA LEU A 15 6.08 -9.69 17.61
C LEU A 15 7.08 -10.66 16.98
N ARG A 16 7.85 -11.38 17.78
CA ARG A 16 8.86 -12.31 17.27
C ARG A 16 8.17 -13.50 16.60
N ALA A 17 7.17 -14.08 17.24
CA ALA A 17 6.33 -15.14 16.67
C ALA A 17 5.68 -14.68 15.36
N HIS A 18 5.10 -13.48 15.34
CA HIS A 18 4.51 -12.89 14.14
C HIS A 18 5.52 -12.74 12.99
N ARG A 19 6.70 -12.18 13.26
CA ARG A 19 7.74 -12.02 12.23
C ARG A 19 8.31 -13.36 11.74
N LEU A 20 8.37 -14.37 12.60
CA LEU A 20 8.73 -15.74 12.20
C LEU A 20 7.67 -16.34 11.28
N ALA A 21 6.38 -16.18 11.62
CA ALA A 21 5.28 -16.65 10.78
C ALA A 21 5.29 -15.98 9.40
N LEU A 22 5.54 -14.66 9.35
CA LEU A 22 5.74 -13.92 8.09
C LEU A 22 6.92 -14.49 7.28
N ALA A 23 8.07 -14.76 7.92
CA ALA A 23 9.26 -15.27 7.25
C ALA A 23 9.07 -16.67 6.63
N GLN A 24 8.18 -17.48 7.20
CA GLN A 24 7.90 -18.83 6.74
C GLN A 24 6.87 -18.89 5.61
N HIS A 25 6.18 -17.78 5.32
CA HIS A 25 5.12 -17.77 4.34
C HIS A 25 5.66 -17.38 2.95
N PRO A 26 5.51 -18.24 1.92
CA PRO A 26 6.18 -18.07 0.63
C PRO A 26 5.73 -16.83 -0.17
N ASN A 27 4.51 -16.36 0.06
CA ASN A 27 3.89 -15.23 -0.65
C ASN A 27 3.64 -14.03 0.28
N VAL A 28 4.48 -13.87 1.31
CA VAL A 28 4.35 -12.85 2.36
C VAL A 28 4.15 -11.43 1.86
N TYR A 29 4.65 -11.08 0.68
CA TYR A 29 4.50 -9.75 0.10
C TYR A 29 3.42 -9.69 -0.98
N GLU A 30 2.92 -10.82 -1.47
CA GLU A 30 1.95 -10.90 -2.57
C GLU A 30 0.53 -11.25 -2.14
N GLU A 31 0.33 -11.95 -1.01
CA GLU A 31 -0.97 -12.54 -0.66
C GLU A 31 -2.10 -11.50 -0.51
N ASP A 32 -1.76 -10.28 -0.07
CA ASP A 32 -2.73 -9.19 0.11
C ASP A 32 -3.03 -8.40 -1.18
N LEU A 33 -2.29 -8.64 -2.27
CA LEU A 33 -2.45 -7.88 -3.52
C LEU A 33 -3.88 -7.87 -4.08
N PRO A 34 -4.67 -8.98 -4.06
CA PRO A 34 -6.03 -8.98 -4.60
C PRO A 34 -6.99 -8.02 -3.89
N ARG A 35 -6.72 -7.63 -2.64
CA ARG A 35 -7.55 -6.68 -1.87
C ARG A 35 -7.27 -5.23 -2.22
N LEU A 36 -6.05 -4.92 -2.64
CA LEU A 36 -5.59 -3.55 -2.85
C LEU A 36 -6.40 -2.75 -3.87
N PRO A 37 -6.85 -3.30 -5.02
CA PRO A 37 -7.67 -2.57 -5.99
C PRO A 37 -8.95 -1.97 -5.39
N GLU A 38 -9.62 -2.70 -4.48
CA GLU A 38 -10.84 -2.24 -3.83
C GLU A 38 -10.60 -0.97 -3.00
N THR A 39 -9.51 -0.96 -2.25
CA THR A 39 -9.13 0.19 -1.42
C THR A 39 -8.57 1.35 -2.25
N LEU A 40 -7.82 1.07 -3.32
CA LEU A 40 -7.27 2.08 -4.22
C LEU A 40 -8.37 2.84 -4.97
N ALA A 41 -9.45 2.15 -5.38
CA ALA A 41 -10.56 2.78 -6.06
C ALA A 41 -11.18 3.94 -5.25
N SER A 42 -11.16 3.87 -3.92
CA SER A 42 -11.62 4.96 -3.05
C SER A 42 -10.71 6.18 -3.13
N HIS A 43 -9.39 5.98 -3.07
CA HIS A 43 -8.41 7.07 -3.21
C HIS A 43 -8.51 7.73 -4.59
N LEU A 44 -8.58 6.92 -5.65
CA LEU A 44 -8.74 7.41 -7.03
C LEU A 44 -10.02 8.23 -7.20
N LYS A 45 -11.14 7.80 -6.61
CA LYS A 45 -12.37 8.58 -6.64
C LYS A 45 -12.18 9.96 -5.99
N ASN A 46 -11.48 10.02 -4.86
CA ASN A 46 -11.19 11.27 -4.16
C ASN A 46 -10.23 12.17 -4.95
N ALA A 47 -9.34 11.58 -5.77
CA ALA A 47 -8.48 12.28 -6.72
C ALA A 47 -9.17 12.68 -8.04
N GLY A 48 -10.50 12.53 -8.14
CA GLY A 48 -11.28 12.97 -9.30
C GLY A 48 -11.52 11.90 -10.37
N PHE A 49 -11.01 10.68 -10.21
CA PHE A 49 -11.28 9.56 -11.12
C PHE A 49 -12.66 8.95 -10.82
N THR A 50 -13.73 9.66 -11.22
CA THR A 50 -15.12 9.31 -10.82
C THR A 50 -15.58 7.91 -11.27
N GLY A 51 -14.99 7.36 -12.32
CA GLY A 51 -15.23 6.00 -12.81
C GLY A 51 -14.42 4.89 -12.13
N ALA A 52 -13.49 5.21 -11.23
CA ALA A 52 -12.52 4.25 -10.68
C ALA A 52 -13.14 3.10 -9.87
N ALA A 53 -14.35 3.29 -9.31
CA ALA A 53 -15.09 2.25 -8.59
C ALA A 53 -16.00 1.40 -9.49
N THR A 54 -16.01 1.62 -10.79
CA THR A 54 -16.84 0.85 -11.72
C THR A 54 -16.23 -0.52 -12.02
N ARG A 55 -17.04 -1.50 -12.44
CA ARG A 55 -16.54 -2.81 -12.88
C ARG A 55 -15.58 -2.69 -14.06
N ALA A 56 -15.81 -1.72 -14.95
CA ALA A 56 -14.94 -1.45 -16.10
C ALA A 56 -13.54 -0.94 -15.68
N ALA A 57 -13.45 -0.25 -14.55
CA ALA A 57 -12.17 0.23 -14.02
C ALA A 57 -11.35 -0.87 -13.34
N GLN A 58 -11.95 -1.99 -12.90
CA GLN A 58 -11.26 -3.00 -12.09
C GLN A 58 -9.94 -3.50 -12.69
N PRO A 59 -9.86 -3.87 -13.99
CA PRO A 59 -8.59 -4.29 -14.58
C PRO A 59 -7.53 -3.17 -14.59
N LEU A 60 -7.94 -1.92 -14.80
CA LEU A 60 -7.04 -0.76 -14.80
C LEU A 60 -6.52 -0.46 -13.40
N VAL A 61 -7.41 -0.49 -12.40
CA VAL A 61 -7.02 -0.27 -10.99
C VAL A 61 -6.11 -1.40 -10.51
N GLN A 62 -6.39 -2.65 -10.90
CA GLN A 62 -5.49 -3.78 -10.64
C GLN A 62 -4.12 -3.58 -11.29
N LYS A 63 -4.09 -3.15 -12.56
CA LYS A 63 -2.84 -2.83 -13.25
C LYS A 63 -2.07 -1.73 -12.52
N MET A 64 -2.75 -0.68 -12.03
CA MET A 64 -2.12 0.39 -11.26
C MET A 64 -1.46 -0.14 -9.98
N VAL A 65 -2.14 -1.01 -9.22
CA VAL A 65 -1.58 -1.65 -8.03
C VAL A 65 -0.29 -2.39 -8.38
N LEU A 66 -0.29 -3.20 -9.45
CA LEU A 66 0.88 -3.97 -9.85
C LEU A 66 2.05 -3.07 -10.26
N LEU A 67 1.80 -2.01 -11.04
CA LEU A 67 2.83 -1.06 -11.42
C LEU A 67 3.46 -0.36 -10.20
N LEU A 68 2.63 0.09 -9.25
CA LEU A 68 3.11 0.69 -8.01
C LEU A 68 3.90 -0.31 -7.15
N PHE A 69 3.45 -1.56 -7.09
CA PHE A 69 4.13 -2.62 -6.35
C PHE A 69 5.48 -2.99 -6.97
N ASP A 70 5.56 -3.10 -8.29
CA ASP A 70 6.80 -3.38 -9.01
C ASP A 70 7.79 -2.21 -8.92
N ALA A 71 7.30 -0.96 -8.94
CA ALA A 71 8.14 0.22 -8.65
C ALA A 71 8.70 0.22 -7.21
N GLN A 72 8.04 -0.49 -6.30
CA GLN A 72 8.54 -0.77 -4.95
C GLN A 72 9.30 -2.10 -4.86
N THR A 73 9.81 -2.63 -5.98
CA THR A 73 10.52 -3.93 -6.05
C THR A 73 9.76 -5.05 -5.36
N ARG A 74 8.43 -5.01 -5.42
CA ARG A 74 7.53 -6.00 -4.83
C ARG A 74 7.70 -6.15 -3.31
N ARG A 75 7.92 -5.05 -2.61
CA ARG A 75 8.07 -4.97 -1.15
C ARG A 75 7.43 -3.69 -0.59
N PRO A 76 7.10 -3.63 0.72
CA PRO A 76 6.67 -2.39 1.35
C PRO A 76 7.68 -1.26 1.19
N LEU A 77 7.21 0.00 1.26
CA LEU A 77 8.03 1.21 1.07
C LEU A 77 9.28 1.19 1.96
N PHE A 78 9.08 0.93 3.26
CA PHE A 78 10.15 0.93 4.27
C PHE A 78 10.82 -0.43 4.48
N HIS A 79 10.67 -1.37 3.55
CA HIS A 79 11.27 -2.70 3.69
C HIS A 79 12.79 -2.69 3.55
N VAL A 80 13.47 -3.33 4.48
CA VAL A 80 14.91 -3.55 4.47
C VAL A 80 15.16 -5.03 4.69
N GLU A 81 16.09 -5.62 3.93
CA GLU A 81 16.44 -7.04 4.07
C GLU A 81 17.12 -7.31 5.42
N SER A 82 16.61 -8.30 6.15
CA SER A 82 17.14 -8.78 7.44
C SER A 82 16.66 -10.20 7.74
N ASP A 83 17.26 -10.87 8.72
CA ASP A 83 16.94 -12.25 9.10
C ASP A 83 15.46 -12.51 9.39
N LEU A 84 14.77 -11.50 9.92
CA LEU A 84 13.32 -11.48 10.05
C LEU A 84 12.76 -10.29 9.27
N PRO A 85 11.57 -10.39 8.65
CA PRO A 85 10.95 -9.29 7.92
C PRO A 85 10.99 -7.97 8.71
N PHE A 86 11.55 -6.92 8.11
CA PHE A 86 11.64 -5.61 8.77
C PHE A 86 10.27 -4.96 8.92
N CYS A 87 9.34 -5.24 8.00
CA CYS A 87 7.96 -4.79 8.06
C CYS A 87 7.07 -5.83 8.75
N TRP A 88 6.11 -5.38 9.56
CA TRP A 88 5.12 -6.25 10.21
C TRP A 88 3.74 -5.60 10.29
N ASN A 89 2.75 -6.41 10.68
CA ASN A 89 1.35 -5.99 10.83
C ASN A 89 1.06 -5.45 12.24
N ALA A 90 -0.01 -4.69 12.40
CA ALA A 90 -0.47 -4.31 13.73
C ALA A 90 -0.91 -5.53 14.57
N PRO A 91 -0.85 -5.50 15.92
CA PRO A 91 -1.22 -6.65 16.77
C PRO A 91 -2.63 -7.19 16.56
N LEU A 92 -3.57 -6.35 16.11
CA LEU A 92 -4.91 -6.75 15.70
C LEU A 92 -4.91 -7.76 14.53
N HIS A 93 -3.85 -7.76 13.72
CA HIS A 93 -3.70 -8.54 12.48
C HIS A 93 -2.54 -9.54 12.57
N TRP A 94 -2.17 -9.97 13.79
CA TRP A 94 -1.15 -11.00 14.00
C TRP A 94 -1.64 -12.42 13.74
N ASP A 95 -2.95 -12.59 13.50
CA ASP A 95 -3.54 -13.80 12.96
C ASP A 95 -3.21 -14.02 11.46
N THR A 96 -2.69 -13.00 10.79
CA THR A 96 -2.34 -13.02 9.38
C THR A 96 -0.85 -13.25 9.19
N ASN A 97 -0.44 -14.23 8.37
CA ASN A 97 0.96 -14.57 8.11
C ASN A 97 1.54 -13.97 6.81
N TYR A 98 0.89 -12.95 6.26
CA TYR A 98 1.39 -12.11 5.17
C TYR A 98 1.35 -10.62 5.56
N ILE A 99 2.05 -9.76 4.81
CA ILE A 99 2.00 -8.31 5.02
C ILE A 99 0.65 -7.77 4.56
N ARG A 100 -0.13 -7.24 5.51
CA ARG A 100 -1.33 -6.49 5.24
C ARG A 100 -0.95 -5.05 4.92
N TYR A 101 -1.13 -4.65 3.66
CA TYR A 101 -0.77 -3.33 3.16
C TYR A 101 -1.82 -2.27 3.46
N GLU A 102 -1.33 -1.04 3.59
CA GLU A 102 -2.10 0.20 3.60
C GLU A 102 -1.54 1.15 2.54
N TRP A 103 -2.40 2.06 2.07
CA TRP A 103 -2.00 3.17 1.23
C TRP A 103 -1.44 4.31 2.09
N GLY A 104 -0.10 4.36 2.19
CA GLY A 104 0.64 5.47 2.76
C GLY A 104 0.68 6.65 1.79
N HIS A 105 0.67 7.86 2.32
CA HIS A 105 0.76 9.09 1.53
C HIS A 105 2.19 9.64 1.64
N LEU A 106 2.93 9.74 0.54
CA LEU A 106 4.29 10.26 0.53
C LEU A 106 4.35 11.72 0.99
N ARG A 107 3.38 12.53 0.55
CA ARG A 107 3.07 13.85 1.09
C ARG A 107 1.84 13.76 1.97
N SER A 108 2.00 14.10 3.23
CA SER A 108 0.99 13.98 4.29
C SER A 108 -0.26 14.80 3.98
N ARG A 109 -1.43 14.21 4.24
CA ARG A 109 -2.74 14.86 4.12
C ARG A 109 -2.87 16.11 4.98
N ASN A 110 -2.17 16.16 6.11
CA ASN A 110 -2.27 17.26 7.05
C ASN A 110 -1.40 18.47 6.63
N GLN A 111 -0.51 18.26 5.66
CA GLN A 111 0.42 19.28 5.15
C GLN A 111 0.11 19.67 3.69
N ASN A 112 -0.70 18.90 2.97
CA ASN A 112 -0.88 19.01 1.52
C ASN A 112 -2.34 18.83 1.08
N THR A 113 -2.76 19.55 0.04
CA THR A 113 -4.14 19.54 -0.49
C THR A 113 -4.43 18.40 -1.48
N ASP A 114 -3.41 17.94 -2.20
CA ASP A 114 -3.55 16.96 -3.30
C ASP A 114 -3.10 15.55 -2.89
N ALA A 115 -3.34 15.20 -1.62
CA ALA A 115 -2.77 14.00 -1.02
C ALA A 115 -3.26 12.70 -1.69
N GLU A 116 -4.47 12.70 -2.24
CA GLU A 116 -5.11 11.52 -2.84
C GLU A 116 -4.57 11.18 -4.25
N ASP A 117 -3.72 12.03 -4.84
CA ASP A 117 -3.13 11.76 -6.15
C ASP A 117 -2.43 10.39 -6.16
N PRO A 118 -2.68 9.52 -7.14
CA PRO A 118 -2.06 8.19 -7.16
C PRO A 118 -0.53 8.19 -7.18
N THR A 119 0.11 9.25 -7.68
CA THR A 119 1.57 9.43 -7.61
C THR A 119 2.07 9.71 -6.18
N ASN A 120 1.17 10.10 -5.28
CA ASN A 120 1.45 10.32 -3.87
C ASN A 120 1.23 9.06 -3.00
N LEU A 121 0.68 7.98 -3.55
CA LEU A 121 0.34 6.77 -2.80
C LEU A 121 1.44 5.71 -2.87
N ALA A 122 1.74 5.09 -1.74
CA ALA A 122 2.70 3.99 -1.65
C ALA A 122 2.18 2.85 -0.77
N LEU A 123 2.56 1.62 -1.10
CA LEU A 123 2.22 0.43 -0.34
C LEU A 123 3.13 0.31 0.88
N CYS A 124 2.55 0.48 2.06
CA CYS A 124 3.24 0.39 3.34
C CYS A 124 2.64 -0.75 4.16
N SER A 125 3.44 -1.38 5.03
CA SER A 125 2.81 -2.12 6.13
C SER A 125 2.24 -1.11 7.13
N ALA A 126 1.10 -1.43 7.74
CA ALA A 126 0.43 -0.54 8.69
C ALA A 126 1.37 0.02 9.77
N ARG A 127 2.26 -0.83 10.30
CA ARG A 127 3.19 -0.42 11.37
C ARG A 127 4.37 0.39 10.88
N CYS A 128 4.94 0.08 9.72
CA CYS A 128 6.03 0.90 9.20
C CYS A 128 5.51 2.28 8.79
N ASN A 129 4.29 2.38 8.24
CA ASN A 129 3.63 3.65 7.98
C ASN A 129 3.52 4.50 9.26
N GLN A 130 2.99 3.90 10.34
CA GLN A 130 2.75 4.58 11.60
C GLN A 130 4.00 4.92 12.41
N HIS A 131 5.05 4.10 12.36
CA HIS A 131 6.24 4.27 13.20
C HIS A 131 7.40 4.97 12.48
N VAL A 132 7.52 4.83 11.16
CA VAL A 132 8.62 5.42 10.39
C VAL A 132 8.22 6.80 9.86
N GLN A 133 7.09 6.87 9.16
CA GLN A 133 6.67 8.11 8.50
C GLN A 133 5.80 8.99 9.38
N THR A 134 4.87 8.40 10.13
CA THR A 134 3.96 9.14 11.02
C THR A 134 3.09 10.15 10.24
N SER A 135 3.23 11.45 10.48
CA SER A 135 2.55 12.56 9.76
C SER A 135 3.50 13.42 8.92
N MET A 136 4.76 13.01 8.78
CA MET A 136 5.79 13.72 8.03
C MET A 136 5.70 13.42 6.53
N ASP A 137 6.16 14.37 5.73
CA ASP A 137 6.40 14.16 4.31
C ASP A 137 7.62 13.26 4.12
N ILE A 138 7.64 12.46 3.05
CA ILE A 138 8.66 11.44 2.83
C ILE A 138 10.07 12.03 2.72
N ASP A 139 10.20 13.27 2.26
CA ASP A 139 11.48 13.98 2.19
C ASP A 139 12.01 14.32 3.59
N GLU A 140 11.15 14.67 4.54
CA GLU A 140 11.52 14.89 5.95
C GLU A 140 11.98 13.59 6.59
N VAL A 141 11.24 12.49 6.35
CA VAL A 141 11.59 11.14 6.82
C VAL A 141 12.94 10.71 6.25
N ARG A 142 13.15 10.92 4.94
CA ARG A 142 14.43 10.61 4.27
C ARG A 142 15.57 11.37 4.92
N ASP A 143 15.40 12.66 5.18
CA ASP A 143 16.45 13.48 5.77
C ASP A 143 16.75 13.08 7.22
N TRP A 144 15.71 12.80 8.02
CA TRP A 144 15.86 12.32 9.38
C TRP A 144 16.60 10.97 9.48
N LEU A 145 16.39 10.09 8.50
CA LEU A 145 17.00 8.76 8.42
C LEU A 145 18.26 8.72 7.56
N ARG A 146 18.80 9.88 7.16
CA ARG A 146 19.95 9.98 6.25
C ARG A 146 21.12 9.08 6.70
N GLY A 147 21.66 8.31 5.76
CA GLY A 147 22.73 7.35 6.01
C GLY A 147 22.28 5.98 6.53
N SER A 148 20.97 5.76 6.70
CA SER A 148 20.41 4.45 7.03
C SER A 148 19.97 3.68 5.78
N ARG A 149 19.86 2.35 5.92
CA ARG A 149 19.31 1.46 4.88
C ARG A 149 17.86 1.76 4.52
N ILE A 150 17.10 2.41 5.41
CA ILE A 150 15.71 2.84 5.14
C ILE A 150 15.72 4.05 4.21
N ALA A 151 16.62 5.03 4.43
CA ALA A 151 16.76 6.17 3.53
C ALA A 151 17.20 5.72 2.12
N ASP A 152 18.20 4.84 2.02
CA ASP A 152 18.64 4.27 0.75
C ASP A 152 17.49 3.56 0.02
N ARG A 153 16.66 2.83 0.79
CA ARG A 153 15.47 2.16 0.27
C ARG A 153 14.44 3.15 -0.27
N ILE A 154 14.16 4.22 0.47
CA ILE A 154 13.23 5.29 0.03
C ILE A 154 13.75 5.88 -1.28
N ASP A 155 15.05 6.17 -1.40
CA ASP A 155 15.64 6.74 -2.60
C ASP A 155 15.52 5.83 -3.83
N ASP A 156 15.81 4.53 -3.69
CA ASP A 156 15.64 3.55 -4.78
C ASP A 156 14.17 3.50 -5.25
N VAL A 157 13.23 3.44 -4.30
CA VAL A 157 11.80 3.41 -4.59
C VAL A 157 11.34 4.70 -5.28
N LEU A 158 11.73 5.88 -4.77
CA LEU A 158 11.34 7.16 -5.37
C LEU A 158 11.90 7.30 -6.79
N SER A 159 13.14 6.87 -7.04
CA SER A 159 13.74 6.85 -8.38
C SER A 159 13.00 5.91 -9.36
N ARG A 160 12.61 4.72 -8.91
CA ARG A 160 11.79 3.78 -9.72
C ARG A 160 10.41 4.34 -10.03
N ARG A 161 9.76 4.96 -9.03
CA ARG A 161 8.46 5.61 -9.20
C ARG A 161 8.54 6.78 -10.17
N ALA A 162 9.58 7.60 -10.10
CA ALA A 162 9.80 8.68 -11.07
C ALA A 162 9.89 8.15 -12.51
N ARG A 163 10.60 7.03 -12.72
CA ARG A 163 10.65 6.35 -14.03
C ARG A 163 9.30 5.79 -14.46
N LEU A 164 8.57 5.14 -13.54
CA LEU A 164 7.22 4.65 -13.82
C LEU A 164 6.29 5.80 -14.24
N PHE A 165 6.26 6.89 -13.50
CA PHE A 165 5.34 8.00 -13.76
C PHE A 165 5.66 8.78 -15.03
N GLY A 166 6.91 8.74 -15.49
CA GLY A 166 7.32 9.25 -16.80
C GLY A 166 7.11 8.27 -17.96
N SER A 167 6.63 7.04 -17.70
CA SER A 167 6.45 6.02 -18.74
C SER A 167 5.17 6.21 -19.54
N THR A 168 5.18 5.73 -20.79
CA THR A 168 3.99 5.65 -21.63
C THR A 168 2.93 4.74 -21.01
N GLU A 169 3.33 3.63 -20.39
CA GLU A 169 2.42 2.70 -19.75
C GLU A 169 1.60 3.36 -18.63
N TRP A 170 2.25 4.13 -17.76
CA TRP A 170 1.55 4.87 -16.71
C TRP A 170 0.65 5.95 -17.28
N THR A 171 1.16 6.70 -18.27
CA THR A 171 0.41 7.80 -18.90
C THR A 171 -0.87 7.28 -19.55
N SER A 172 -0.78 6.21 -20.36
CA SER A 172 -1.96 5.59 -20.99
C SER A 172 -2.94 5.05 -19.95
N LEU A 173 -2.45 4.41 -18.88
CA LEU A 173 -3.31 3.92 -17.81
C LEU A 173 -4.12 5.05 -17.13
N ILE A 174 -3.47 6.17 -16.84
CA ILE A 174 -4.13 7.34 -16.23
C ILE A 174 -5.17 7.94 -17.19
N GLU A 175 -4.87 8.03 -18.48
CA GLU A 175 -5.81 8.51 -19.50
C GLU A 175 -7.04 7.60 -19.60
N GLU A 176 -6.85 6.29 -19.70
CA GLU A 176 -7.92 5.31 -19.74
C GLU A 176 -8.82 5.42 -18.49
N LEU A 177 -8.24 5.55 -17.30
CA LEU A 177 -8.99 5.74 -16.05
C LEU A 177 -9.78 7.06 -16.03
N ARG A 178 -9.25 8.15 -16.60
CA ARG A 178 -9.94 9.45 -16.68
C ARG A 178 -11.13 9.43 -17.64
N LEU A 179 -11.07 8.61 -18.69
CA LEU A 179 -12.17 8.48 -19.66
C LEU A 179 -13.38 7.74 -19.07
N LEU A 180 -13.17 6.94 -18.01
CA LEU A 180 -14.26 6.26 -17.32
C LEU A 180 -15.11 7.25 -16.52
N LYS A 181 -16.40 7.33 -16.87
CA LYS A 181 -17.40 8.09 -16.10
C LYS A 181 -18.15 7.18 -15.15
N SER A 182 -18.49 7.71 -13.97
CA SER A 182 -19.46 7.03 -13.10
C SER A 182 -20.81 6.94 -13.79
N SER A 183 -21.42 5.75 -13.82
CA SER A 183 -22.78 5.53 -14.34
C SER A 183 -23.88 6.09 -13.43
N ARG A 184 -23.53 6.78 -12.33
CA ARG A 184 -24.51 7.51 -11.52
C ARG A 184 -24.85 8.83 -12.20
N GLY A 185 -25.93 8.78 -12.97
CA GLY A 185 -26.62 9.94 -13.49
C GLY A 185 -26.89 10.96 -12.39
N VAL A 186 -26.75 12.23 -12.78
CA VAL A 186 -27.22 13.40 -12.07
C VAL A 186 -28.65 13.12 -11.59
N LYS A 187 -28.85 12.91 -10.29
CA LYS A 187 -30.16 13.18 -9.70
C LYS A 187 -30.32 14.69 -9.76
N SER A 188 -31.02 15.16 -10.78
CA SER A 188 -31.47 16.54 -10.84
C SER A 188 -32.38 16.77 -9.64
N LYS A 189 -32.02 17.81 -8.88
CA LYS A 189 -32.67 18.46 -7.72
C LYS A 189 -33.98 17.86 -7.21
#